data_AF-A0A0G0D070-F1
#
_entry.id   AF-A0A0G0D070-F1
#
_cell.length_a   1.000
_cell.length_b   1.000
_cell.length_c   1.000
_cell.angle_alpha   90.00
_cell.angle_beta   90.00
_cell.angle_gamma   90.00
#
_symmetry.space_group_name_H-M   'P 1'
#
loop_
_entity.id
_entity.type
_entity.pdbx_description
1 polymer ?
#
loop_
_entity_poly.entity_id
_entity_poly.type
_entity_poly.pdbx_seq_one_letter_code
_entity_poly.pdbx_strand_id
1 'polypeptide(L)'
;MEIMGAVAIAGFLSREEKQPWVRLAIRKTDTLKVLLMVLWETKSLDDKKYITLSLKIEEFGRMLGGWNGQIAKYLEEKKNKQNPVR
;
A
#
# COMPACT_ATOMS: atom_id res chain seq x y z
N MET A 1 14.35 -1.10 -1.11
CA MET A 1 14.33 -0.11 -2.19
C MET A 1 13.04 -0.12 -3.00
N GLU A 2 12.45 -1.27 -3.34
CA GLU A 2 11.28 -1.32 -4.24
C GLU A 2 10.01 -0.63 -3.72
N ILE A 3 9.60 -0.89 -2.47
CA ILE A 3 8.42 -0.24 -1.86
C ILE A 3 8.63 1.28 -1.79
N MET A 4 9.81 1.72 -1.33
CA MET A 4 10.16 3.14 -1.24
C MET A 4 10.16 3.82 -2.61
N GLY A 5 10.65 3.16 -3.65
CA GLY A 5 10.63 3.67 -5.02
C GLY A 5 9.20 3.88 -5.53
N ALA A 6 8.32 2.90 -5.33
CA ALA A 6 6.92 3.03 -5.73
C ALA A 6 6.19 4.17 -4.98
N VAL A 7 6.46 4.33 -3.68
CA VAL A 7 5.91 5.44 -2.88
C VAL A 7 6.47 6.79 -3.32
N ALA A 8 7.77 6.88 -3.58
CA ALA A 8 8.41 8.12 -4.04
C ALA A 8 7.80 8.57 -5.38
N ILE A 9 7.66 7.66 -6.35
CA ILE A 9 7.02 7.94 -7.63
C ILE A 9 5.58 8.43 -7.43
N ALA A 10 4.78 7.73 -6.60
CA ALA A 10 3.43 8.17 -6.26
C ALA A 10 3.40 9.54 -5.54
N GLY A 11 4.47 9.93 -4.84
CA GLY A 11 4.60 11.24 -4.21
C GLY A 11 4.51 12.39 -5.22
N PHE A 12 5.16 12.23 -6.38
CA PHE A 12 5.34 13.30 -7.38
C PHE A 12 4.34 13.30 -8.54
N LEU A 13 3.51 12.27 -8.69
CA LEU A 13 2.54 12.16 -9.79
C LEU A 13 1.25 12.97 -9.56
N SER A 14 0.46 13.18 -10.61
CA SER A 14 -0.92 13.68 -10.49
C SER A 14 -1.83 12.65 -9.81
N ARG A 15 -2.93 13.07 -9.15
CA ARG A 15 -3.80 12.16 -8.37
C ARG A 15 -4.28 10.95 -9.18
N GLU A 16 -4.52 11.14 -10.47
CA GLU A 16 -4.96 10.12 -11.41
C GLU A 16 -3.89 9.06 -11.67
N GLU A 17 -2.64 9.50 -11.78
CA GLU A 17 -1.50 8.66 -12.11
C GLU A 17 -0.91 7.96 -10.87
N LYS A 18 -1.27 8.40 -9.66
CA LYS A 18 -0.79 7.80 -8.39
C LYS A 18 -1.29 6.38 -8.16
N GLN A 19 -2.52 6.06 -8.60
CA GLN A 19 -3.20 4.83 -8.18
C GLN A 19 -2.44 3.54 -8.50
N PRO A 20 -1.88 3.34 -9.71
CA PRO A 20 -1.11 2.14 -10.02
C PRO A 20 0.13 1.95 -9.14
N TRP A 21 0.81 3.04 -8.78
CA TRP A 21 2.01 3.02 -7.95
C TRP A 21 1.70 2.75 -6.48
N VAL A 22 0.61 3.32 -5.96
CA VAL A 22 0.12 2.99 -4.61
C VAL A 22 -0.28 1.52 -4.54
N ARG A 23 -1.01 0.99 -5.55
CA ARG A 23 -1.32 -0.44 -5.63
C ARG A 23 -0.08 -1.32 -5.70
N LEU A 24 0.95 -0.91 -6.45
CA LEU A 24 2.22 -1.63 -6.51
C LEU A 24 2.89 -1.69 -5.12
N ALA A 25 2.93 -0.58 -4.40
CA ALA A 25 3.47 -0.52 -3.04
C ALA A 25 2.68 -1.42 -2.07
N ILE A 26 1.34 -1.45 -2.17
CA ILE A 26 0.48 -2.34 -1.37
C ILE A 26 0.84 -3.80 -1.62
N ARG A 27 0.86 -4.25 -2.89
CA ARG A 27 1.18 -5.66 -3.22
C ARG A 27 2.55 -6.07 -2.66
N LYS A 28 3.57 -5.22 -2.81
CA LYS A 28 4.92 -5.48 -2.29
C LYS A 28 4.94 -5.52 -0.75
N THR A 29 4.14 -4.68 -0.10
CA THR A 29 3.98 -4.70 1.35
C THR A 29 3.32 -5.99 1.81
N ASP A 30 2.30 -6.48 1.10
CA ASP A 30 1.64 -7.74 1.44
C ASP A 30 2.55 -8.95 1.23
N THR A 31 3.37 -8.94 0.16
CA THR A 31 4.43 -9.94 -0.01
C THR A 31 5.42 -9.91 1.17
N LEU A 32 5.82 -8.73 1.64
CA LEU A 32 6.71 -8.59 2.79
C LEU A 32 6.08 -9.18 4.08
N LYS A 33 4.78 -8.97 4.31
CA LYS A 33 4.08 -9.57 5.47
C LYS A 33 4.13 -11.10 5.43
N VAL A 34 3.88 -11.70 4.27
CA VAL A 34 3.93 -13.16 4.10
C VAL A 34 5.35 -13.68 4.34
N LEU A 35 6.37 -13.03 3.79
CA LEU A 35 7.77 -13.42 4.02
C LEU A 35 8.15 -13.31 5.50
N LEU A 36 7.69 -12.25 6.18
CA LEU A 36 7.93 -12.07 7.61
C LEU A 36 7.25 -13.17 8.46
N MET A 37 6.04 -13.57 8.09
CA MET A 37 5.33 -14.70 8.70
C MET A 37 6.11 -16.01 8.51
N VAL A 38 6.60 -16.29 7.30
CA VAL A 38 7.42 -17.50 7.03
C VAL A 38 8.70 -17.52 7.87
N LEU A 39 9.38 -16.38 8.04
CA LEU A 39 10.58 -16.31 8.90
C LEU A 39 10.27 -16.59 10.37
N TRP A 40 9.10 -16.16 10.85
CA TRP A 40 8.66 -16.44 12.21
C TRP A 40 8.25 -17.91 12.39
N GLU A 41 7.51 -18.47 11.45
CA GLU A 41 7.10 -19.89 11.47
C GLU A 41 8.31 -20.84 11.45
N THR A 42 9.33 -20.51 10.65
CA THR A 42 10.58 -21.28 10.59
C THR A 42 11.51 -21.03 11.78
N LYS A 43 11.07 -20.26 12.80
CA LYS A 43 11.84 -19.88 13.99
C LYS A 43 13.14 -19.12 13.69
N SER A 44 13.24 -18.54 12.50
CA SER A 44 14.34 -17.64 12.10
C SER A 44 14.22 -16.26 12.76
N LEU A 45 13.02 -15.88 13.22
CA LEU A 45 12.71 -14.70 14.01
C LEU A 45 12.01 -15.09 15.31
N ASP A 46 12.43 -14.48 16.42
CA ASP A 46 11.69 -14.57 17.69
C ASP A 46 10.44 -13.68 17.68
N ASP A 47 9.52 -13.98 18.60
CA ASP A 47 8.22 -13.31 18.70
C ASP A 47 8.36 -11.80 18.89
N LYS A 48 9.30 -11.33 19.71
CA LYS A 48 9.48 -9.88 19.96
C LYS A 48 9.88 -9.16 18.68
N LYS A 49 10.82 -9.71 17.90
CA LYS A 49 11.22 -9.13 16.62
C LYS A 49 10.09 -9.20 15.60
N TYR A 50 9.40 -10.34 15.51
CA TYR A 50 8.27 -10.52 14.60
C TYR A 50 7.16 -9.51 14.88
N ILE A 51 6.73 -9.36 16.14
CA ILE A 51 5.69 -8.40 16.56
C ILE A 51 6.12 -6.97 16.24
N THR A 52 7.35 -6.60 16.59
CA THR A 52 7.87 -5.24 16.37
C THR A 52 7.88 -4.87 14.89
N LEU A 53 8.31 -5.79 14.01
CA LEU A 53 8.33 -5.56 12.57
C LEU A 53 6.93 -5.57 11.97
N SER A 54 6.07 -6.50 12.40
CA SER A 54 4.70 -6.64 11.92
C SER A 54 3.89 -5.38 12.17
N LEU A 55 3.96 -4.80 13.38
CA LEU A 55 3.25 -3.56 13.73
C LEU A 55 3.66 -2.39 12.81
N LYS A 56 4.95 -2.23 12.54
CA LYS A 56 5.47 -1.18 11.65
C LYS A 56 4.98 -1.37 10.21
N ILE A 57 5.02 -2.61 9.71
CA ILE A 57 4.56 -2.94 8.35
C ILE A 57 3.03 -2.78 8.23
N GLU A 58 2.29 -3.11 9.28
CA GLU A 58 0.84 -2.95 9.32
C GLU A 58 0.45 -1.46 9.27
N GLU A 59 1.10 -0.62 10.08
CA GLU A 59 0.92 0.83 10.05
C GLU A 59 1.15 1.40 8.66
N PHE A 60 2.27 1.02 8.04
CA PHE A 60 2.58 1.41 6.67
C PHE A 60 1.53 0.92 5.66
N GLY A 61 1.04 -0.32 5.83
CA GLY A 61 -0.05 -0.87 5.02
C GLY A 61 -1.35 -0.07 5.15
N ARG A 62 -1.72 0.37 6.36
CA ARG A 62 -2.90 1.22 6.60
C ARG A 62 -2.76 2.57 5.90
N MET A 63 -1.58 3.19 5.94
CA MET A 63 -1.32 4.45 5.24
C MET A 63 -1.51 4.31 3.72
N LEU A 64 -0.96 3.25 3.12
CA LEU A 64 -1.14 2.97 1.69
C LEU A 64 -2.59 2.67 1.32
N GLY A 65 -3.30 1.92 2.17
CA GLY A 65 -4.73 1.64 1.99
C GLY A 65 -5.58 2.92 2.00
N GLY A 66 -5.29 3.82 2.94
CA GLY A 66 -5.93 5.14 3.01
C GLY A 66 -5.69 5.98 1.76
N TRP A 67 -4.47 6.00 1.23
CA TRP A 67 -4.16 6.67 -0.04
C TRP A 67 -4.94 6.08 -1.21
N ASN A 68 -4.95 4.75 -1.35
CA ASN A 68 -5.68 4.09 -2.42
C ASN A 68 -7.18 4.37 -2.35
N GLY A 69 -7.78 4.39 -1.15
CA GLY A 69 -9.18 4.74 -0.94
C GLY A 69 -9.52 6.18 -1.33
N GLN A 70 -8.68 7.14 -0.93
CA GLN A 70 -8.85 8.55 -1.31
C GLN A 70 -8.76 8.76 -2.83
N ILE A 71 -7.80 8.08 -3.48
CA ILE A 71 -7.63 8.15 -4.94
C ILE A 71 -8.82 7.50 -5.65
N ALA A 72 -9.28 6.33 -5.19
CA ALA A 72 -10.43 5.63 -5.78
C ALA A 72 -11.69 6.50 -5.73
N LYS A 73 -11.98 7.11 -4.57
CA LYS A 73 -13.11 8.04 -4.40
C LYS A 73 -13.01 9.24 -5.36
N TYR A 74 -11.83 9.85 -5.47
CA TYR A 74 -11.60 10.96 -6.40
C TYR A 74 -11.87 10.58 -7.86
N LEU A 75 -11.38 9.42 -8.28
CA LEU A 75 -11.57 8.93 -9.65
C LEU A 75 -13.05 8.62 -9.94
N GLU A 76 -13.78 8.08 -8.97
CA GLU A 76 -15.22 7.84 -9.07
C GLU A 76 -16.01 9.15 -9.22
N GLU A 77 -15.76 10.14 -8.35
CA GLU A 77 -16.40 11.46 -8.44
C GLU A 77 -16.12 12.15 -9.78
N LYS A 78 -14.89 12.05 -10.29
CA LYS A 78 -14.52 12.60 -11.60
C LYS A 78 -15.25 11.89 -12.74
N LYS A 79 -15.38 10.56 -12.70
CA LYS A 79 -16.12 9.76 -13.67
C LYS A 79 -17.61 10.14 -13.69
N ASN A 80 -18.21 10.34 -12.52
CA ASN A 80 -19.62 10.72 -12.39
C ASN A 80 -19.90 12.13 -12.92
N LYS A 81 -18.94 13.06 -12.78
CA LYS A 81 -19.05 14.41 -13.38
C LYS A 81 -18.91 14.41 -14.90
N GLN A 82 -18.13 13.48 -15.46
CA GLN A 82 -17.92 13.37 -16.91
C GLN A 82 -19.08 12.65 -17.62
N ASN A 83 -19.74 11.72 -16.93
CA ASN A 83 -20.97 11.08 -17.39
C ASN A 83 -22.10 11.33 -16.40
N PRO A 84 -22.73 12.52 -16.40
CA PRO A 84 -23.96 12.70 -15.66
C PRO A 84 -24.98 11.70 -16.21
N VAL A 85 -25.43 10.78 -15.36
CA VAL A 85 -26.52 9.86 -15.69
C VAL A 85 -27.69 10.73 -16.16
N ARG A 86 -28.15 10.51 -17.39
CA ARG A 86 -29.34 11.18 -17.96
C ARG A 86 -30.58 10.87 -17.13
#